data_AF-A0A434ER46-F1
#
_entry.id   AF-A0A434ER46-F1
#
_cell.length_a   1.000
_cell.length_b   1.000
_cell.length_c   1.000
_cell.angle_alpha   90.00
_cell.angle_beta   90.00
_cell.angle_gamma   90.00
#
_symmetry.space_group_name_H-M   'P 1'
#
loop_
_entity.id
_entity.type
_entity.pdbx_description
1 polymer ?
#
loop_
_entity_poly.entity_id
_entity_poly.type
_entity_poly.pdbx_seq_one_letter_code
_entity_poly.pdbx_strand_id
1 'polypeptide(L)'
;MRGNQANRLNDGGLIDRSAPLNFRFDGKAFSGFEGDTLASALVANGVKLVGRSFKYHRPRGILTAGSEEPNALVELRSGARREPNTKATTAELYEG
;
A
#
# COMPACT_ATOMS: atom_id res chain seq x y z
N MET A 1 15.65 3.80 -11.21
CA MET A 1 15.62 4.98 -10.31
C MET A 1 15.13 4.49 -8.96
N ARG A 2 15.91 4.65 -7.87
CA ARG A 2 15.40 4.36 -6.52
C ARG A 2 14.27 5.36 -6.24
N GLY A 3 13.02 4.91 -6.21
CA GLY A 3 11.91 5.75 -5.77
C GLY A 3 12.19 6.21 -4.34
N ASN A 4 12.14 7.52 -4.10
CA ASN A 4 12.48 8.08 -2.80
C ASN A 4 11.40 7.72 -1.78
N GLN A 5 11.54 6.58 -1.10
CA GLN A 5 10.66 6.13 -0.04
C GLN A 5 10.99 6.91 1.24
N ALA A 6 10.43 8.12 1.34
CA ALA A 6 10.77 9.11 2.37
C ALA A 6 10.65 8.62 3.83
N ASN A 7 9.81 7.61 4.09
CA ASN A 7 9.61 7.07 5.43
C ASN A 7 10.27 5.70 5.63
N ARG A 8 10.91 5.11 4.61
CA ARG A 8 11.55 3.81 4.77
C ARG A 8 12.91 3.97 5.43
N LEU A 9 13.14 3.18 6.48
CA LEU A 9 14.44 3.09 7.13
C LEU A 9 15.46 2.40 6.20
N ASN A 10 16.74 2.71 6.37
CA ASN A 10 17.83 2.17 5.56
C ASN A 10 18.01 0.65 5.73
N ASP A 11 17.69 0.12 6.93
CA ASP A 11 17.83 -1.27 7.32
C ASP A 11 16.58 -1.80 8.07
N GLY A 12 16.57 -3.10 8.34
CA GLY A 12 15.45 -3.80 8.98
C GLY A 12 14.25 -4.05 8.05
N GLY A 13 13.18 -4.56 8.67
CA GLY A 13 11.97 -5.02 7.98
C GLY A 13 12.07 -6.47 7.47
N LEU A 14 10.92 -7.09 7.21
CA LEU A 14 10.83 -8.42 6.60
C LEU A 14 10.56 -8.26 5.09
N ILE A 15 11.54 -7.68 4.39
CA ILE A 15 11.47 -7.36 2.96
C ILE A 15 12.78 -7.76 2.27
N ASP A 16 12.71 -8.09 0.98
CA ASP A 16 13.89 -8.29 0.15
C ASP A 16 14.24 -6.99 -0.61
N ARG A 17 15.25 -6.28 -0.10
CA ARG A 17 15.73 -5.02 -0.72
C ARG A 17 16.48 -5.23 -2.04
N SER A 18 16.78 -6.47 -2.41
CA SER A 18 17.36 -6.83 -3.72
C SER A 18 16.31 -7.03 -4.80
N ALA A 19 15.04 -7.19 -4.43
CA ALA A 19 13.90 -7.40 -5.31
C ALA A 19 12.91 -6.20 -5.26
N PRO A 20 13.23 -5.07 -5.93
CA PRO A 20 12.32 -3.94 -5.99
C PRO A 20 11.10 -4.26 -6.85
N LEU A 21 9.93 -3.80 -6.40
CA LEU A 21 8.66 -3.92 -7.12
C LEU A 21 8.11 -2.53 -7.47
N ASN A 22 7.49 -2.39 -8.64
CA ASN A 22 6.75 -1.19 -9.03
C ASN A 22 5.25 -1.44 -8.93
N PHE A 23 4.52 -0.43 -8.46
CA PHE A 23 3.06 -0.50 -8.36
C PHE A 23 2.43 0.88 -8.59
N ARG A 24 1.12 0.89 -8.79
CA ARG A 24 0.34 2.14 -8.89
C ARG A 24 -0.73 2.23 -7.82
N PHE A 25 -0.89 3.41 -7.26
CA PHE A 25 -1.96 3.74 -6.32
C PHE A 25 -2.56 5.10 -6.68
N ASP A 26 -3.88 5.17 -6.84
CA ASP A 26 -4.61 6.35 -7.31
C ASP A 26 -3.97 7.01 -8.54
N GLY A 27 -3.57 6.18 -9.51
CA GLY A 27 -2.95 6.60 -10.77
C GLY A 27 -1.47 7.03 -10.67
N LYS A 28 -0.91 7.17 -9.46
CA LYS A 28 0.48 7.54 -9.21
C LYS A 28 1.36 6.30 -9.11
N ALA A 29 2.58 6.38 -9.67
CA ALA A 29 3.57 5.32 -9.59
C ALA A 29 4.34 5.39 -8.28
N PHE A 30 4.58 4.24 -7.68
CA PHE A 30 5.34 4.05 -6.45
C PHE A 30 6.25 2.83 -6.59
N SER A 31 7.23 2.71 -5.69
CA SER A 31 8.09 1.52 -5.59
C SER A 31 7.99 0.91 -4.20
N GLY A 32 8.11 -0.40 -4.13
CA GLY A 32 8.22 -1.20 -2.92
C GLY A 32 9.28 -2.28 -3.09
N PHE A 33 9.22 -3.29 -2.22
CA PHE A 33 10.09 -4.45 -2.26
C PHE A 33 9.25 -5.71 -2.08
N GLU A 34 9.77 -6.85 -2.56
CA GLU A 34 9.19 -8.14 -2.22
C GLU A 34 9.13 -8.31 -0.69
N GLY A 35 8.01 -8.86 -0.20
CA GLY A 35 7.68 -8.93 1.23
C GLY A 35 6.91 -7.73 1.78
N ASP A 36 6.83 -6.61 1.05
CA ASP A 36 5.89 -5.53 1.42
C ASP A 36 4.44 -6.01 1.26
N THR A 37 3.56 -5.53 2.12
CA THR A 37 2.13 -5.36 1.79
C THR A 37 1.91 -4.01 1.13
N LEU A 38 0.80 -3.85 0.40
CA LEU A 38 0.43 -2.54 -0.17
C LEU A 38 0.43 -1.44 0.89
N ALA A 39 -0.09 -1.71 2.10
CA ALA A 39 -0.08 -0.75 3.21
C ALA A 39 1.35 -0.35 3.60
N SER A 40 2.25 -1.32 3.79
CA SER A 40 3.64 -1.03 4.18
C SER A 40 4.40 -0.24 3.11
N ALA A 41 4.15 -0.53 1.82
CA ALA A 41 4.71 0.21 0.70
C ALA A 41 4.17 1.65 0.64
N LEU A 42 2.86 1.85 0.86
CA LEU A 42 2.27 3.19 0.91
C LEU A 42 2.84 4.03 2.05
N VAL A 43 2.99 3.46 3.25
CA VAL A 43 3.60 4.14 4.40
C VAL A 43 5.04 4.54 4.09
N ALA A 44 5.83 3.62 3.52
CA ALA A 44 7.21 3.88 3.11
C ALA A 44 7.34 5.03 2.10
N ASN A 45 6.38 5.15 1.18
CA ASN A 45 6.31 6.22 0.18
C ASN A 45 5.65 7.52 0.70
N GLY A 46 5.35 7.63 2.00
CA GLY A 46 4.79 8.86 2.57
C GLY A 46 3.29 9.04 2.41
N VAL A 47 2.55 8.01 1.97
CA VAL A 47 1.10 8.09 1.80
C VAL A 47 0.41 7.94 3.16
N LYS A 48 -0.18 9.03 3.65
CA LYS A 48 -0.93 9.08 4.91
C LYS A 48 -2.45 8.99 4.73
N LEU A 49 -2.94 9.39 3.57
CA LEU A 49 -4.36 9.40 3.24
C LEU A 49 -4.62 8.28 2.24
N VAL A 50 -5.43 7.30 2.65
CA VAL A 50 -5.80 6.15 1.79
C VAL A 50 -7.28 6.17 1.40
N GLY A 51 -8.08 7.00 2.07
CA GLY A 51 -9.50 7.15 1.75
C GLY A 51 -10.22 8.13 2.65
N ARG A 52 -11.55 8.12 2.56
CA ARG A 52 -12.43 8.93 3.40
C ARG A 52 -13.51 8.06 4.01
N SER A 53 -13.92 8.36 5.24
CA SER A 53 -14.97 7.59 5.91
C SER A 53 -16.30 7.68 5.16
N PHE A 54 -17.03 6.57 5.07
CA PHE A 54 -18.27 6.47 4.30
C PHE A 54 -19.32 7.52 4.70
N LYS A 55 -19.63 7.66 5.99
CA LYS A 55 -20.71 8.55 6.46
C LYS A 55 -20.33 10.03 6.49
N TYR A 56 -19.09 10.34 6.86
CA TYR A 56 -18.68 11.70 7.24
C TYR A 56 -17.60 12.30 6.35
N HIS A 57 -17.15 11.56 5.32
CA HIS A 57 -16.08 11.96 4.40
C HIS A 57 -14.80 12.46 5.09
N ARG A 58 -14.54 12.00 6.32
CA ARG A 58 -13.37 12.41 7.10
C ARG A 58 -12.13 11.73 6.51
N PRO A 59 -10.99 12.44 6.38
CA PRO A 59 -9.73 11.84 5.98
C PRO A 59 -9.39 10.60 6.82
N ARG A 60 -8.97 9.50 6.18
CA ARG A 60 -8.55 8.27 6.85
C ARG A 60 -7.21 7.77 6.31
N GLY A 61 -6.34 7.38 7.23
CA GLY A 61 -5.11 6.65 6.95
C GLY A 61 -5.21 5.18 7.33
N ILE A 62 -4.14 4.45 7.08
CA ILE A 62 -3.92 3.10 7.62
C ILE A 62 -3.86 3.20 9.16
N LEU A 63 -4.55 2.31 9.86
CA LEU A 63 -4.63 2.31 11.32
C LEU A 63 -3.93 1.10 11.95
N THR A 64 -3.94 -0.04 11.28
CA THR A 64 -3.41 -1.31 11.79
C THR A 64 -2.47 -1.96 10.77
N ALA A 65 -2.04 -3.20 11.02
CA ALA A 65 -1.07 -3.91 10.18
C ALA A 65 -1.52 -5.31 9.76
N GLY A 66 -2.80 -5.66 9.98
CA GLY A 66 -3.32 -6.99 9.68
C GLY A 66 -4.78 -6.99 9.26
N SER A 67 -5.44 -8.14 9.48
CA SER A 67 -6.82 -8.41 9.07
C SER A 67 -7.86 -7.50 9.74
N GLU A 68 -7.48 -6.86 10.83
CA GLU A 68 -8.30 -5.97 11.67
C GLU A 68 -8.37 -4.52 11.15
N GLU A 69 -7.72 -4.21 10.02
CA GLU A 69 -7.70 -2.87 9.42
C GLU A 69 -9.12 -2.40 9.00
N PRO A 70 -9.61 -1.26 9.54
CA PRO A 70 -10.97 -0.80 9.28
C PRO A 70 -11.09 0.28 8.18
N ASN A 71 -9.98 0.92 7.77
CA ASN A 71 -9.98 2.09 6.90
C ASN A 71 -9.43 1.82 5.50
N ALA A 72 -8.28 1.16 5.40
CA ALA A 72 -7.51 1.02 4.17
C ALA A 72 -8.05 -0.08 3.24
N LEU A 73 -9.31 0.07 2.82
CA LEU A 73 -9.96 -0.79 1.83
C LEU A 73 -9.72 -0.24 0.42
N VAL A 74 -9.20 -1.08 -0.47
CA VAL A 74 -8.80 -0.71 -1.83
C VAL A 74 -9.45 -1.61 -2.88
N GLU A 75 -9.55 -1.09 -4.10
CA GLU A 75 -9.82 -1.89 -5.29
C GLU A 75 -8.49 -2.31 -5.90
N LEU A 76 -8.30 -3.61 -6.12
CA LEU A 76 -7.15 -4.14 -6.83
C LEU A 76 -7.55 -4.57 -8.24
N ARG A 77 -6.55 -4.56 -9.15
CA ARG A 77 -6.65 -5.07 -10.52
C ARG A 77 -7.71 -4.33 -11.36
N SER A 78 -7.94 -4.80 -12.58
CA SER A 78 -8.91 -4.20 -13.50
C SER A 78 -9.63 -5.27 -14.33
N GLY A 79 -10.70 -4.85 -15.01
CA GLY A 79 -11.50 -5.74 -15.86
C GLY A 79 -12.16 -6.88 -15.08
N ALA A 80 -12.15 -8.08 -15.64
CA ALA A 80 -12.79 -9.26 -15.04
C ALA A 80 -12.12 -9.77 -13.76
N ARG A 81 -10.92 -9.27 -13.42
CA ARG A 81 -10.15 -9.66 -12.21
C ARG A 81 -10.23 -8.62 -11.09
N ARG A 82 -11.15 -7.66 -11.19
CA ARG A 82 -11.30 -6.59 -10.21
C ARG A 82 -11.67 -7.15 -8.84
N GLU A 83 -10.94 -6.72 -7.82
CA GLU A 83 -11.07 -7.19 -6.44
C GLU A 83 -11.37 -6.01 -5.50
N PRO A 84 -12.65 -5.71 -5.23
CA PRO A 84 -13.05 -4.60 -4.38
C PRO A 84 -12.88 -4.93 -2.88
N ASN A 85 -12.80 -3.89 -2.05
CA ASN A 85 -12.77 -3.97 -0.59
C ASN A 85 -11.63 -4.82 -0.02
N THR A 86 -10.51 -4.92 -0.74
CA THR A 86 -9.31 -5.61 -0.25
C THR A 86 -8.62 -4.77 0.81
N LYS A 87 -8.20 -5.37 1.93
CA LYS A 87 -7.42 -4.66 2.94
C LYS A 87 -5.99 -4.49 2.46
N ALA A 88 -5.52 -3.26 2.37
CA ALA A 88 -4.14 -2.99 1.94
C ALA A 88 -3.09 -3.62 2.87
N THR A 89 -3.44 -3.86 4.14
CA THR A 89 -2.58 -4.47 5.16
C THR A 89 -2.34 -5.96 4.98
N THR A 90 -3.18 -6.65 4.19
CA THR A 90 -3.06 -8.09 3.93
C THR A 90 -2.83 -8.41 2.46
N ALA A 91 -2.82 -7.40 1.59
CA ALA A 91 -2.49 -7.56 0.19
C ALA A 91 -0.97 -7.50 0.02
N GLU A 92 -0.35 -8.63 -0.31
CA GLU A 92 1.05 -8.69 -0.71
C GLU A 92 1.28 -7.79 -1.92
N LEU A 93 2.40 -7.08 -1.92
CA LEU A 93 2.83 -6.28 -3.04
C LEU A 93 3.31 -7.21 -4.16
N TYR A 94 2.93 -6.90 -5.39
CA TYR A 94 3.38 -7.59 -6.59
C TYR A 94 3.68 -6.57 -7.69
N GLU A 95 4.44 -6.98 -8.70
CA GLU A 95 4.76 -6.12 -9.84
C GLU A 95 3.50 -5.78 -10.65
N GLY A 96 3.17 -4.50 -10.81
CA GLY A 96 2.02 -4.02 -11.61
C GLY A 96 1.39 -2.72 -11.15
#